data_AF-A0A0E0ERD6-F1
#
_entry.id   AF-A0A0E0ERD6-F1
#
_cell.length_a   1.000
_cell.length_b   1.000
_cell.length_c   1.000
_cell.angle_alpha   90.00
_cell.angle_beta   90.00
_cell.angle_gamma   90.00
#
_symmetry.space_group_name_H-M   'P 1'
#
loop_
_entity.id
_entity.type
_entity.pdbx_description
1 polymer ?
#
loop_
_entity_poly.entity_id
_entity_poly.type
_entity_poly.pdbx_seq_one_letter_code
_entity_poly.pdbx_strand_id
1 'polypeptide(L)'
;MVFGRSKSSSSTASPPPAAAASSAAAAACSELRAAYHECFNRWYAEKFAKGQWHKDDCVGEWHKYRACLEEHLEDKNLRQILLESETSAYYAQFDADSSSRKDGTSTK
;
A
#
# COMPACT_ATOMS: atom_id res chain seq x y z
N MET A 1 5.31 -2.50 -57.98
CA MET A 1 6.02 -1.37 -57.36
C MET A 1 5.43 -1.17 -55.97
N VAL A 2 6.27 -1.21 -54.93
CA VAL A 2 6.02 -0.73 -53.55
C VAL A 2 5.56 0.75 -53.60
N PHE A 3 4.65 1.28 -52.76
CA PHE A 3 4.78 1.90 -51.42
C PHE A 3 3.32 2.23 -50.95
N GLY A 4 2.90 2.27 -49.69
CA GLY A 4 3.57 2.23 -48.40
C GLY A 4 2.53 2.23 -47.26
N ARG A 5 2.97 1.75 -46.10
CA ARG A 5 2.25 1.66 -44.83
C ARG A 5 1.99 3.08 -44.29
N SER A 6 0.73 3.52 -44.24
CA SER A 6 0.37 4.74 -43.51
C SER A 6 0.47 4.48 -42.00
N LYS A 7 1.62 4.87 -41.47
CA LYS A 7 1.97 4.90 -40.06
C LYS A 7 1.38 6.18 -39.48
N SER A 8 0.22 6.12 -38.82
CA SER A 8 -0.26 7.26 -38.03
C SER A 8 0.27 7.13 -36.62
N SER A 9 1.44 7.74 -36.45
CA SER A 9 1.91 8.47 -35.27
C SER A 9 1.46 7.93 -33.92
N SER A 10 2.40 7.22 -33.29
CA SER A 10 2.55 7.14 -31.85
C SER A 10 2.37 8.53 -31.25
N SER A 11 1.22 8.75 -30.61
CA SER A 11 1.05 9.88 -29.71
C SER A 11 1.94 9.63 -28.49
N THR A 12 3.20 10.04 -28.56
CA THR A 12 3.97 10.43 -27.38
C THR A 12 3.30 11.68 -26.81
N ALA A 13 2.16 11.49 -26.15
CA ALA A 13 1.67 12.43 -25.19
C ALA A 13 2.61 12.30 -23.99
N SER A 14 3.54 13.25 -23.85
CA SER A 14 4.32 13.38 -22.62
C SER A 14 3.32 13.47 -21.46
N PRO A 15 3.37 12.54 -20.50
CA PRO A 15 2.51 12.63 -19.32
C PRO A 15 2.79 13.96 -18.59
N PRO A 16 1.79 14.56 -17.93
CA PRO A 16 2.05 15.68 -17.04
C PRO A 16 3.11 15.26 -16.00
N PRO A 17 3.99 16.17 -15.56
CA PRO A 17 5.14 15.82 -14.71
C PRO A 17 4.74 15.06 -13.44
N ALA A 18 3.56 15.32 -12.88
CA ALA A 18 3.04 14.63 -11.70
C ALA A 18 2.64 13.15 -11.93
N ALA A 19 2.12 12.80 -13.11
CA ALA A 19 1.77 11.41 -13.45
C ALA A 19 3.01 10.56 -13.73
N ALA A 20 4.06 11.18 -14.29
CA ALA A 20 5.35 10.54 -14.49
C ALA A 20 6.06 10.24 -13.16
N ALA A 21 6.05 11.18 -12.21
CA ALA A 21 6.68 11.03 -10.90
C ALA A 21 6.04 9.92 -10.04
N SER A 22 4.71 9.84 -10.03
CA SER A 22 3.99 8.75 -9.33
C SER A 22 4.28 7.38 -9.95
N SER A 23 4.40 7.33 -11.27
CA SER A 23 4.74 6.11 -12.01
C SER A 23 6.22 5.70 -11.80
N ALA A 24 7.11 6.68 -11.64
CA ALA A 24 8.53 6.45 -11.37
C ALA A 24 8.77 5.94 -9.95
N ALA A 25 8.08 6.48 -8.93
CA ALA A 25 8.13 5.96 -7.57
C ALA A 25 7.60 4.52 -7.49
N ALA A 26 6.50 4.23 -8.19
CA ALA A 26 5.97 2.87 -8.29
C ALA A 26 6.94 1.90 -8.99
N ALA A 27 7.69 2.38 -9.98
CA ALA A 27 8.71 1.59 -10.67
C ALA A 27 9.96 1.35 -9.80
N ALA A 28 10.46 2.37 -9.09
CA ALA A 28 11.62 2.27 -8.21
C ALA A 28 11.36 1.34 -7.01
N CYS A 29 10.14 1.38 -6.46
CA CYS A 29 9.74 0.57 -5.30
C CYS A 29 9.03 -0.74 -5.69
N SER A 30 9.06 -1.13 -6.97
CA SER A 30 8.31 -2.28 -7.50
C SER A 30 8.69 -3.61 -6.85
N GLU A 31 9.99 -3.85 -6.62
CA GLU A 31 10.49 -5.07 -5.97
C GLU A 31 10.05 -5.14 -4.49
N LEU A 32 10.12 -4.01 -3.77
CA LEU A 32 9.66 -3.95 -2.38
C LEU A 32 8.14 -4.12 -2.27
N ARG A 33 7.40 -3.57 -3.24
CA ARG A 33 5.97 -3.79 -3.38
C ARG A 33 5.66 -5.26 -3.58
N ALA A 34 6.37 -5.95 -4.49
CA ALA A 34 6.16 -7.35 -4.78
C ALA A 34 6.37 -8.23 -3.53
N ALA A 35 7.46 -8.00 -2.79
CA ALA A 35 7.76 -8.71 -1.54
C ALA A 35 6.66 -8.50 -0.48
N TYR A 36 6.21 -7.25 -0.29
CA TYR A 36 5.11 -6.94 0.62
C TYR A 36 3.80 -7.62 0.20
N HIS A 37 3.45 -7.54 -1.09
CA HIS A 37 2.24 -8.14 -1.62
C HIS A 37 2.24 -9.67 -1.49
N GLU A 38 3.38 -10.33 -1.71
CA GLU A 38 3.49 -11.79 -1.51
C GLU A 38 3.23 -12.16 -0.04
N CYS A 39 3.88 -11.47 0.89
CA CYS A 39 3.64 -11.68 2.32
C CYS A 39 2.18 -11.43 2.67
N PHE A 40 1.63 -10.30 2.24
CA PHE A 40 0.24 -9.92 2.53
C PHE A 40 -0.75 -10.94 1.98
N ASN A 41 -0.56 -11.44 0.76
CA ASN A 41 -1.45 -12.44 0.16
C ASN A 41 -1.45 -13.75 0.96
N ARG A 42 -0.26 -14.21 1.37
CA ARG A 42 -0.12 -15.40 2.23
C ARG A 42 -0.80 -15.18 3.58
N TRP A 43 -0.51 -14.05 4.22
CA TRP A 43 -1.12 -13.68 5.48
C TRP A 43 -2.64 -13.55 5.38
N TYR A 44 -3.16 -12.97 4.30
CA TYR A 44 -4.59 -12.81 4.09
C TYR A 44 -5.30 -14.17 3.99
N ALA A 45 -4.74 -15.10 3.22
CA ALA A 45 -5.29 -16.43 3.04
C ALA A 45 -5.23 -17.28 4.33
N GLU A 46 -4.17 -17.13 5.12
CA GLU A 46 -3.93 -18.00 6.27
C GLU A 46 -4.38 -17.45 7.62
N LYS A 47 -4.32 -16.13 7.79
CA LYS A 47 -4.54 -15.44 9.06
C LYS A 47 -5.85 -14.68 9.02
N PHE A 48 -6.00 -13.75 8.08
CA PHE A 48 -7.19 -12.90 7.97
C PHE A 48 -8.45 -13.74 7.70
N ALA A 49 -8.40 -14.63 6.70
CA ALA A 49 -9.53 -15.49 6.36
C ALA A 49 -9.94 -16.46 7.49
N LYS A 50 -9.03 -16.76 8.43
CA LYS A 50 -9.28 -17.63 9.60
C LYS A 50 -9.62 -16.85 10.87
N GLY A 51 -9.78 -15.53 10.79
CA GLY A 51 -10.09 -14.66 11.93
C GLY A 51 -8.90 -14.34 12.85
N GLN A 52 -7.66 -14.65 12.44
CA GLN A 52 -6.43 -14.38 13.19
C GLN A 52 -5.73 -13.11 12.68
N TRP A 53 -6.42 -11.97 12.70
CA TRP A 53 -5.95 -10.72 12.09
C TRP A 53 -5.00 -9.89 12.98
N HIS A 54 -4.87 -10.21 14.27
CA HIS A 54 -4.01 -9.48 15.22
C HIS A 54 -2.49 -9.75 15.06
N LYS A 55 -2.09 -10.48 14.03
CA LYS A 55 -0.72 -10.94 13.82
C LYS A 55 -0.07 -10.11 12.72
N ASP A 56 0.79 -9.18 13.11
CA ASP A 56 1.51 -8.30 12.20
C ASP A 56 2.76 -8.97 11.59
N ASP A 57 2.58 -10.03 10.78
CA ASP A 57 3.69 -10.79 10.20
C ASP A 57 4.39 -10.04 9.03
N CYS A 58 3.69 -9.15 8.32
CA CYS A 58 4.19 -8.48 7.10
C CYS A 58 4.62 -7.01 7.30
N VAL A 59 4.66 -6.54 8.55
CA VAL A 59 5.00 -5.15 8.88
C VAL A 59 6.46 -4.81 8.50
N GLY A 60 7.36 -5.79 8.57
CA GLY A 60 8.76 -5.62 8.14
C GLY A 60 8.90 -5.28 6.65
N GLU A 61 8.18 -5.97 5.77
CA GLU A 61 8.18 -5.68 4.33
C GLU A 61 7.46 -4.35 4.04
N TRP A 62 6.37 -4.07 4.77
CA TRP A 62 5.62 -2.83 4.64
C TRP A 62 6.47 -1.59 4.93
N HIS A 63 7.24 -1.59 6.03
CA HIS A 63 8.09 -0.46 6.37
C HIS A 63 9.15 -0.16 5.30
N LYS A 64 9.75 -1.21 4.72
CA LYS A 64 10.75 -1.03 3.65
C LYS A 64 10.10 -0.44 2.39
N TYR A 65 8.94 -0.98 1.99
CA TYR A 65 8.20 -0.46 0.84
C TYR A 65 7.79 1.00 1.05
N ARG A 66 7.29 1.34 2.25
CA ARG A 66 6.91 2.72 2.58
C ARG A 66 8.09 3.67 2.56
N ALA A 67 9.22 3.32 3.18
CA ALA A 67 10.41 4.18 3.19
C ALA A 67 10.87 4.51 1.75
N CYS A 68 10.80 3.53 0.85
CA CYS A 68 11.05 3.74 -0.57
C CYS A 68 10.05 4.71 -1.22
N LEU A 69 8.75 4.56 -0.94
CA LEU A 69 7.73 5.48 -1.44
C LEU A 69 7.96 6.90 -0.93
N GLU A 70 8.28 7.07 0.35
CA GLU A 70 8.59 8.37 0.91
C GLU A 70 9.77 9.02 0.19
N GLU A 71 10.85 8.28 -0.09
CA GLU A 71 12.02 8.81 -0.80
C GLU A 71 11.71 9.23 -2.24
N HIS A 72 10.91 8.44 -2.97
CA HIS A 72 10.68 8.64 -4.40
C HIS A 72 9.43 9.46 -4.75
N LEU A 73 8.57 9.78 -3.78
CA LEU A 73 7.41 10.64 -4.01
C LEU A 73 7.83 12.11 -3.99
N GLU A 74 7.87 12.72 -5.17
CA GLU A 74 8.11 14.16 -5.32
C GLU A 74 6.86 15.00 -4.97
N ASP A 75 5.68 14.38 -5.02
CA ASP A 75 4.42 15.07 -4.77
C ASP A 75 4.13 15.18 -3.26
N LYS A 76 4.16 16.40 -2.74
CA LYS A 76 3.93 16.70 -1.33
C LYS A 76 2.55 16.22 -0.86
N ASN A 77 1.54 16.22 -1.74
CA ASN A 77 0.20 15.74 -1.39
C ASN A 77 0.19 14.23 -1.20
N LEU A 78 0.88 13.48 -2.07
CA LEU A 78 0.97 12.02 -1.94
C LEU A 78 1.76 11.60 -0.71
N ARG A 79 2.85 12.32 -0.39
CA ARG A 79 3.58 12.12 0.86
C ARG A 79 2.72 12.43 2.09
N GLN A 80 1.92 13.50 2.05
CA GLN A 80 1.03 13.85 3.15
C GLN A 80 -0.06 12.79 3.37
N ILE A 81 -0.67 12.27 2.31
CA ILE A 81 -1.68 11.20 2.39
C ILE A 81 -1.06 9.93 3.00
N LEU A 82 0.18 9.59 2.64
CA LEU A 82 0.89 8.45 3.26
C LEU A 82 1.11 8.67 4.76
N LEU A 83 1.66 9.82 5.16
CA LEU A 83 1.90 10.14 6.58
C LEU A 83 0.60 10.16 7.38
N GLU A 84 -0.46 10.77 6.85
CA GLU A 84 -1.74 10.87 7.54
C GLU A 84 -2.39 9.51 7.76
N SER A 85 -2.20 8.57 6.84
CA SER A 85 -2.66 7.18 7.01
C SER A 85 -1.98 6.47 8.19
N GLU A 86 -0.70 6.76 8.45
CA GLU A 86 0.03 6.20 9.59
C GLU A 86 -0.39 6.79 10.93
N THR A 87 -0.65 8.10 10.93
CA THR A 87 -1.08 8.82 12.14
C THR A 87 -2.58 8.78 12.35
N SER A 88 -3.32 8.09 11.49
CA SER A 88 -4.79 8.06 11.54
C SER A 88 -5.25 7.43 12.86
N ALA A 89 -5.62 8.31 13.79
CA ALA A 89 -6.08 7.99 15.14
C ALA A 89 -7.33 7.09 15.14
N TYR A 90 -7.99 6.92 13.99
CA TYR A 90 -9.11 6.02 13.80
C TYR A 90 -8.75 4.54 13.99
N TYR A 91 -7.55 4.09 13.57
CA TYR A 91 -7.07 2.73 13.85
C TYR A 91 -6.60 2.56 15.31
N ALA A 92 -6.02 3.61 15.90
CA ALA A 92 -5.59 3.60 17.30
C ALA A 92 -6.76 3.50 18.31
N GLN A 93 -7.94 3.99 17.95
CA GLN A 93 -9.14 3.94 18.79
C GLN A 93 -9.69 2.50 18.96
N PHE A 94 -9.50 1.61 17.99
CA PHE A 94 -10.08 0.25 17.99
C PHE A 94 -9.35 -0.72 18.93
N ASP A 95 -8.05 -0.53 19.16
CA ASP A 95 -7.28 -1.33 20.13
C ASP A 95 -7.70 -1.05 21.59
N ALA A 96 -8.18 0.17 21.86
CA ALA A 96 -8.58 0.58 23.21
C ALA A 96 -9.97 0.05 23.62
N ASP A 97 -10.90 -0.18 22.68
CA ASP A 97 -12.27 -0.65 22.99
C ASP A 97 -12.38 -2.19 23.07
N SER A 98 -11.48 -2.93 22.41
CA SER A 98 -11.52 -4.40 22.43
C SER A 98 -11.14 -5.04 23.78
N SER A 99 -10.60 -4.26 24.73
CA SER A 99 -10.22 -4.77 26.06
C SER A 99 -11.34 -4.71 27.10
N SER A 100 -12.53 -4.17 26.81
CA SER A 100 -13.56 -3.91 27.84
C SER A 100 -14.80 -4.83 27.82
N ARG A 101 -14.84 -5.93 27.05
CA ARG A 101 -15.94 -6.91 27.10
C ARG A 101 -15.48 -8.37 27.29
N LYS A 102 -14.81 -8.63 28.41
CA LYS A 102 -14.85 -9.89 29.17
C LYS A 102 -14.78 -9.46 30.65
N ASP A 103 -15.59 -9.90 31.59
CA ASP A 103 -16.41 -11.08 31.75
C ASP A 103 -17.50 -10.69 32.77
N GLY A 104 -18.76 -10.94 32.42
CA GLY A 104 -19.90 -10.76 33.31
C GLY A 104 -20.75 -12.00 33.22
N THR A 105 -20.28 -13.11 33.81
CA THR A 105 -21.13 -14.28 34.02
C THR A 105 -20.99 -14.83 35.44
N SER A 106 -21.99 -14.47 36.26
CA SER A 106 -22.75 -15.34 37.16
C SER A 106 -22.00 -16.44 37.94
N THR A 107 -22.00 -16.35 39.27
CA THR A 107 -22.42 -17.48 40.12
C THR A 107 -23.02 -16.94 41.42
N LYS A 108 -24.29 -17.28 41.65
CA LYS A 108 -24.97 -17.31 42.95
C LYS A 108 -24.88 -18.73 43.48
#